data_AF-A0AAE7M5Q1-F1
#
_entry.id   AF-A0AAE7M5Q1-F1
#
_cell.length_a   1.000
_cell.length_b   1.000
_cell.length_c   1.000
_cell.angle_alpha   90.00
_cell.angle_beta   90.00
_cell.angle_gamma   90.00
#
_symmetry.space_group_name_H-M   'P 1'
#
loop_
_entity.id
_entity.type
_entity.pdbx_description
1 polymer ?
#
loop_
_entity_poly.entity_id
_entity_poly.type
_entity_poly.pdbx_seq_one_letter_code
_entity_poly.pdbx_strand_id
1 'polypeptide(L)' 'MAMYGLYDSDGILRFMGGCREACEDYAALFELSLANCSLLAIPRVIRSPIRTRRVSRQAGSSN' A
#
# COMPACT_ATOMS: atom_id res chain seq x y z
N MET A 1 11.24 5.46 6.91
CA MET A 1 9.96 5.69 7.60
C MET A 1 8.96 4.66 7.12
N ALA A 2 8.43 3.86 8.05
CA ALA A 2 7.29 2.99 7.81
C ALA A 2 6.02 3.85 7.72
N MET A 3 5.07 3.46 6.89
CA MET A 3 3.73 4.06 6.88
C MET A 3 2.78 3.16 7.68
N TYR A 4 1.69 3.72 8.16
CA TYR A 4 0.63 2.97 8.84
C TYR A 4 -0.65 3.03 8.02
N GLY A 5 -1.28 1.88 7.82
CA GLY A 5 -2.61 1.76 7.23
C GLY A 5 -3.64 1.47 8.30
N LEU A 6 -4.73 2.23 8.31
CA LEU A 6 -5.92 1.99 9.11
C LEU A 6 -6.93 1.19 8.29
N TYR A 7 -7.19 -0.05 8.70
CA TYR A 7 -8.16 -0.93 8.07
C TYR A 7 -9.42 -1.00 8.94
N ASP A 8 -10.60 -0.99 8.33
CA ASP A 8 -11.86 -1.24 9.04
C ASP A 8 -12.04 -2.76 9.30
N SER A 9 -13.08 -3.14 10.05
CA SER A 9 -13.45 -4.52 10.34
C SER A 9 -13.74 -5.35 9.09
N ASP A 10 -14.14 -4.71 8.00
CA ASP A 10 -14.36 -5.35 6.70
C ASP A 10 -13.04 -5.63 5.96
N GLY A 11 -11.89 -5.26 6.54
CA GLY A 11 -10.57 -5.37 5.90
C GLY A 11 -10.31 -4.30 4.85
N ILE A 12 -11.12 -3.24 4.81
CA ILE A 12 -10.97 -2.14 3.85
C ILE A 12 -10.00 -1.10 4.39
N LEU A 13 -8.97 -0.75 3.62
CA LEU A 13 -8.05 0.35 3.94
C LEU A 13 -8.81 1.69 3.87
N ARG A 14 -8.96 2.35 5.02
CA ARG A 14 -9.64 3.65 5.14
C ARG A 14 -8.69 4.83 5.07
N PHE A 15 -7.51 4.71 5.67
CA PHE A 15 -6.53 5.79 5.73
C PHE A 15 -5.10 5.28 5.77
N MET A 16 -4.16 6.06 5.25
CA MET A 16 -2.73 5.77 5.34
C MET A 16 -1.97 7.00 5.86
N GLY A 17 -1.30 6.84 6.99
CA GLY A 17 -0.57 7.90 7.68
C GLY A 17 0.93 7.60 7.83
N GLY A 18 1.72 8.64 8.11
CA GLY A 18 3.13 8.50 8.47
C GLY A 18 3.38 8.17 9.93
N CYS A 19 2.37 8.32 10.78
CA CYS A 19 2.41 8.10 12.22
C CYS A 19 1.08 7.50 12.68
N ARG A 20 1.09 6.91 13.87
CA ARG A 20 -0.09 6.24 14.44
C ARG A 20 -1.15 7.26 14.85
N GLU A 21 -0.70 8.40 15.36
CA GLU A 21 -1.53 9.51 15.84
C GLU A 21 -2.44 10.02 14.71
N ALA A 22 -1.91 10.17 13.49
CA ALA A 22 -2.72 10.57 12.34
C ALA A 22 -3.84 9.56 11.99
N CYS A 23 -3.64 8.27 12.26
CA CYS A 23 -4.67 7.26 12.07
C CYS A 23 -5.72 7.31 13.19
N GLU A 24 -5.31 7.60 14.42
CA GLU A 24 -6.21 7.79 15.58
C GLU A 24 -7.09 9.03 15.41
N ASP A 25 -6.49 10.16 15.01
CA ASP A 25 -7.21 11.41 14.72
C ASP A 25 -8.23 11.21 13.60
N TYR A 26 -7.85 10.50 12.53
CA TYR A 26 -8.77 10.15 11.45
C TYR A 26 -9.94 9.31 11.94
N ALA A 27 -9.68 8.28 12.75
CA ALA A 27 -10.74 7.43 13.29
C ALA A 27 -11.69 8.22 14.20
N ALA A 28 -11.16 9.11 15.05
CA ALA A 28 -11.96 9.98 15.90
C ALA A 28 -12.86 10.94 15.09
N LEU A 29 -12.34 11.50 14.00
CA LEU A 29 -13.08 12.42 13.13
C LEU A 29 -14.29 11.75 12.45
N PHE A 30 -14.17 10.46 12.11
CA PHE A 30 -15.20 9.70 11.41
C PHE A 30 -15.98 8.75 12.33
N GLU A 31 -15.83 8.89 13.66
CA GLU A 31 -16.46 8.04 14.67
C GLU A 31 -16.23 6.53 14.42
N LEU A 32 -15.08 6.18 13.84
CA LEU A 32 -14.68 4.80 13.63
C LEU A 32 -14.19 4.23 14.97
N SER A 33 -14.83 3.16 15.42
CA SER A 33 -14.37 2.43 16.61
C SER A 33 -12.96 1.88 16.35
N LEU A 34 -11.96 2.39 17.08
CA LEU A 34 -10.60 1.86 17.02
C LEU A 34 -10.54 0.38 17.42
N ALA A 35 -11.49 -0.09 18.24
CA ALA A 35 -11.58 -1.50 18.62
C ALA A 35 -11.94 -2.40 17.43
N ASN A 36 -12.57 -1.84 16.40
CA ASN A 36 -12.97 -2.53 15.18
C ASN A 36 -11.98 -2.31 14.03
N CYS A 37 -11.04 -1.37 14.19
CA CYS A 37 -10.05 -1.05 13.17
C CYS A 37 -8.70 -1.71 13.48
N SER A 38 -8.00 -2.15 12.43
CA SER A 38 -6.65 -2.70 12.53
C SER A 38 -5.62 -1.74 11.96
N LEU A 39 -4.61 -1.41 12.75
CA LEU A 39 -3.49 -0.55 12.37
C LEU A 39 -2.30 -1.42 11.96
N LEU A 40 -1.92 -1.35 10.68
CA LEU A 40 -0.84 -2.17 10.11
C LEU A 40 0.30 -1.31 9.57
N ALA A 41 1.54 -1.70 9.90
CA ALA A 41 2.71 -1.08 9.32
C ALA A 41 2.88 -1.51 7.86
N ILE A 42 2.83 -0.56 6.94
CA ILE A 42 3.04 -0.75 5.51
C ILE A 42 4.51 -0.44 5.20
N PRO A 43 5.31 -1.46 4.81
CA PRO A 43 6.66 -1.22 4.35
C PRO A 43 6.61 -0.41 3.05
N ARG A 44 7.43 0.64 2.99
CA ARG A 44 7.55 1.46 1.78
C ARG A 44 8.15 0.58 0.69
N VAL A 45 7.32 0.10 -0.23
CA VAL A 45 7.79 -0.60 -1.43
C VAL A 45 8.57 0.41 -2.27
N ILE A 46 9.89 0.39 -2.12
CA ILE A 46 10.79 0.99 -3.08
C ILE A 46 10.56 0.18 -4.35
N ARG A 47 9.82 0.77 -5.30
CA ARG A 47 9.61 0.15 -6.62
C ARG A 47 11.00 -0.13 -7.19
N SER A 48 11.38 -1.40 -7.20
CA SER A 48 12.53 -1.82 -7.98
C SER A 48 12.21 -1.44 -9.43
N PRO A 49 13.10 -0.73 -10.15
CA PRO A 49 12.84 -0.38 -11.53
C PRO A 49 12.55 -1.67 -12.28
N ILE A 50 11.31 -1.82 -12.74
CA ILE A 50 10.88 -2.98 -13.52
C ILE A 50 11.76 -2.96 -14.77
N ARG A 51 12.80 -3.80 -14.78
CA ARG A 51 13.65 -3.99 -15.94
C ARG A 51 12.82 -4.76 -16.96
N THR A 52 12.07 -4.05 -17.78
CA THR A 52 11.36 -4.59 -18.93
C THR A 52 12.40 -5.21 -19.86
N ARG A 53 12.60 -6.53 -19.72
CA ARG A 53 13.44 -7.33 -20.60
C ARG A 53 12.73 -7.36 -21.95
N ARG A 54 13.12 -6.48 -22.87
CA ARG A 54 12.69 -6.54 -24.27
C ARG A 54 13.08 -7.92 -24.80
N VAL A 55 12.09 -8.79 -24.98
CA VAL A 55 12.26 -10.05 -25.69
C VAL A 55 12.50 -9.67 -27.14
N SER A 56 13.76 -9.70 -27.56
CA SER A 56 14.13 -9.62 -28.97
C SER A 56 13.51 -10.82 -29.68
N ARG A 57 12.39 -10.60 -30.37
CA ARG A 57 11.88 -11.56 -31.36
C ARG A 57 12.91 -11.56 -32.49
N GLN A 58 13.76 -12.59 -32.56
CA GLN A 58 14.47 -12.91 -33.79
C GLN A 58 13.42 -13.12 -34.88
N ALA A 59 13.28 -12.15 -35.78
CA ALA A 59 12.62 -12.36 -37.04
C ALA A 59 13.49 -13.31 -37.85
N GLY A 60 12.97 -14.50 -38.15
CA GLY A 60 13.62 -15.44 -39.05
C GLY A 60 13.88 -14.77 -40.39
N SER A 61 15.12 -14.81 -40.84
CA SER A 61 15.48 -14.49 -42.21
C SER A 61 15.93 -15.79 -42.87
N SER A 62 15.04 -16.35 -43.68
CA SER A 62 15.36 -17.29 -44.73
C SER A 62 15.49 -16.47 -46.02
N ASN A 63 16.61 -16.61 -46.71
CA ASN A 63 16.75 -16.67 -48.18
C ASN A 63 18.15 -17.13 -48.53
#